data_AF-A0A535X0D5-F1
#
_entry.id   AF-A0A535X0D5-F1
#
_cell.length_a   1.000
_cell.length_b   1.000
_cell.length_c   1.000
_cell.angle_alpha   90.00
_cell.angle_beta   90.00
_cell.angle_gamma   90.00
#
_symmetry.space_group_name_H-M   'P 1'
#
loop_
_entity.id
_entity.type
_entity.pdbx_description
1 polymer ?
#
loop_
_entity_poly.entity_id
_entity_poly.type
_entity_poly.pdbx_seq_one_letter_code
_entity_poly.pdbx_strand_id
1 'polypeptide(L)'
;MASKLGDMGMDESTLPKGDDVSKSFGLGWWKADTTEAQKLMASAGYTKGADGFYAGPDGTTWQVELVIPSDWNKVMQRVGFSIADAWTKAGFKVNARQVDNGEFTKVQNTNALLTTMVNWSTSCVFNTNYLNSWRSFQKENLKEPDSNDAITGNADRITDQKIFDLITRASSMDQSTPEFVDTGRQ
;
A
#
# COMPACT_ATOMS: atom_id res chain seq x y z
N MET A 1 13.32 -12.16 -6.52
CA MET A 1 13.55 -11.81 -5.11
C MET A 1 14.77 -12.51 -4.56
N ALA A 2 14.84 -13.85 -4.61
CA ALA A 2 16.02 -14.61 -4.18
C ALA A 2 17.34 -14.03 -4.76
N SER A 3 17.46 -13.80 -6.06
CA SER A 3 18.69 -13.19 -6.62
C SER A 3 19.02 -11.81 -6.03
N LYS A 4 18.03 -10.91 -5.84
CA LYS A 4 18.28 -9.61 -5.21
C LYS A 4 18.76 -9.73 -3.77
N LEU A 5 18.22 -10.69 -3.01
CA LEU A 5 18.68 -10.95 -1.64
C LEU A 5 20.11 -11.50 -1.63
N GLY A 6 20.45 -12.35 -2.61
CA GLY A 6 21.82 -12.80 -2.85
C GLY A 6 22.76 -11.63 -3.20
N ASP A 7 22.33 -10.72 -4.07
CA ASP A 7 23.08 -9.50 -4.42
C ASP A 7 23.28 -8.58 -3.19
N MET A 8 22.34 -8.62 -2.23
CA MET A 8 22.42 -7.93 -0.94
C MET A 8 23.26 -8.68 0.11
N GLY A 9 23.85 -9.83 -0.24
CA GLY A 9 24.75 -10.60 0.59
C GLY A 9 24.09 -11.65 1.49
N MET A 10 22.83 -12.02 1.26
CA MET A 10 22.26 -13.19 1.94
C MET A 10 22.91 -14.48 1.44
N ASP A 11 23.14 -15.42 2.36
CA ASP A 11 23.65 -16.75 2.03
C ASP A 11 22.67 -17.46 1.07
N GLU A 12 23.15 -17.77 -0.14
CA GLU A 12 22.37 -18.42 -1.19
C GLU A 12 21.79 -19.78 -0.78
N SER A 13 22.40 -20.46 0.20
CA SER A 13 21.89 -21.72 0.74
C SER A 13 20.59 -21.53 1.53
N THR A 14 20.33 -20.33 2.03
CA THR A 14 19.13 -19.97 2.80
C THR A 14 17.98 -19.43 1.93
N LEU A 15 18.24 -19.20 0.64
CA LEU A 15 17.26 -18.61 -0.27
C LEU A 15 16.42 -19.69 -0.97
N PRO A 16 15.11 -19.47 -1.15
CA PRO A 16 14.24 -20.43 -1.85
C PRO A 16 14.64 -20.51 -3.34
N LYS A 17 14.43 -21.68 -3.96
CA LYS A 17 14.84 -22.00 -5.34
C LYS A 17 13.66 -22.53 -6.15
N GLY A 18 13.71 -22.35 -7.48
CA GLY A 18 12.66 -22.84 -8.38
C GLY A 18 11.27 -22.36 -7.97
N ASP A 19 10.30 -23.28 -7.97
CA ASP A 19 8.90 -23.00 -7.62
C ASP A 19 8.71 -22.51 -6.17
N ASP A 20 9.66 -22.80 -5.28
CA ASP A 20 9.58 -22.36 -3.89
C ASP A 20 9.80 -20.85 -3.75
N VAL A 21 10.43 -20.19 -4.73
CA VAL A 21 10.53 -18.72 -4.76
C VAL A 21 9.14 -18.09 -4.74
N SER A 22 8.23 -18.57 -5.59
CA SER A 22 6.86 -18.06 -5.70
C SER A 22 6.01 -18.43 -4.48
N LYS A 23 6.26 -19.60 -3.87
CA LYS A 23 5.57 -19.99 -2.62
C LYS A 23 6.03 -19.14 -1.42
N SER A 24 7.33 -18.85 -1.32
CA SER A 24 7.90 -18.10 -0.19
C SER A 24 7.67 -16.60 -0.28
N PHE A 25 7.75 -16.01 -1.47
CA PHE A 25 7.60 -14.56 -1.66
C PHE A 25 6.22 -14.15 -2.21
N GLY A 26 5.35 -15.10 -2.52
CA GLY A 26 4.05 -14.86 -3.14
C GLY A 26 4.13 -14.60 -4.66
N LEU A 27 2.97 -14.43 -5.28
CA LEU A 27 2.82 -14.20 -6.73
C LEU A 27 3.31 -12.82 -7.19
N GLY A 28 3.51 -11.88 -6.26
CA GLY A 28 3.75 -10.48 -6.61
C GLY A 28 4.81 -9.85 -5.73
N TRP A 29 6.03 -9.75 -6.26
CA TRP A 29 6.87 -8.61 -5.93
C TRP A 29 6.58 -7.52 -6.95
N TRP A 30 6.11 -6.35 -6.50
CA TRP A 30 5.93 -5.20 -7.38
C TRP A 30 7.31 -4.76 -7.88
N LYS A 31 7.59 -5.01 -9.16
CA LYS A 31 8.75 -4.44 -9.84
C LYS A 31 8.45 -2.97 -10.12
N ALA A 32 9.43 -2.10 -9.89
CA ALA A 32 9.36 -0.75 -10.43
C ALA A 32 9.34 -0.85 -11.98
N ASP A 33 8.15 -0.73 -12.56
CA ASP A 33 7.91 -0.85 -13.99
C ASP A 33 7.04 0.32 -14.46
N THR A 34 7.71 1.42 -14.81
CA THR A 34 7.04 2.66 -15.20
C THR A 34 6.33 2.55 -16.55
N THR A 35 6.79 1.65 -17.42
CA THR A 35 6.13 1.36 -18.70
C THR A 35 4.80 0.66 -18.48
N GLU A 36 4.74 -0.34 -17.60
CA GLU A 36 3.47 -0.99 -17.29
C GLU A 36 2.52 -0.04 -16.54
N ALA A 37 3.03 0.75 -15.60
CA ALA A 37 2.25 1.78 -14.93
C ALA A 37 1.63 2.77 -15.96
N GLN A 38 2.38 3.20 -16.97
CA GLN A 38 1.87 4.06 -18.05
C GLN A 38 0.70 3.41 -18.81
N LYS A 39 0.75 2.11 -19.10
CA LYS A 39 -0.35 1.41 -19.77
C LYS A 39 -1.60 1.35 -18.90
N LEU A 40 -1.45 1.10 -17.60
CA LEU A 40 -2.56 1.10 -16.63
C LEU A 40 -3.18 2.49 -16.49
N MET A 41 -2.36 3.54 -16.47
CA MET A 41 -2.85 4.92 -16.48
C MET A 41 -3.67 5.20 -17.74
N ALA A 42 -3.16 4.83 -18.91
CA ALA A 42 -3.86 5.02 -20.17
C ALA A 42 -5.17 4.21 -20.25
N SER A 43 -5.20 2.97 -19.74
CA SER A 43 -6.43 2.16 -19.72
C SER A 43 -7.49 2.72 -18.78
N ALA A 44 -7.09 3.46 -17.74
CA ALA A 44 -7.98 4.22 -16.86
C ALA A 44 -8.36 5.61 -17.41
N GLY A 45 -7.94 5.95 -18.63
CA GLY A 45 -8.27 7.23 -19.29
C GLY A 45 -7.41 8.41 -18.84
N TYR A 46 -6.32 8.17 -18.12
CA TYR A 46 -5.35 9.22 -17.78
C TYR A 46 -4.35 9.44 -18.92
N THR A 47 -4.01 10.70 -19.14
CA THR A 47 -3.02 11.10 -20.15
C THR A 47 -1.96 12.00 -19.53
N LYS A 48 -0.72 11.89 -19.99
CA LYS A 48 0.38 12.73 -19.50
C LYS A 48 0.39 14.04 -20.28
N GLY A 49 0.17 15.15 -19.58
CA GLY A 49 0.16 16.49 -20.15
C GLY A 49 1.55 16.98 -20.55
N ALA A 50 1.59 18.14 -21.22
CA ALA A 50 2.84 18.81 -21.61
C ALA A 50 3.67 19.28 -20.40
N ASP A 51 3.03 19.44 -19.25
CA ASP A 51 3.66 19.72 -17.95
C ASP A 51 4.35 18.48 -17.34
N GLY A 52 4.20 17.30 -17.96
CA GLY A 52 4.78 16.06 -17.50
C GLY A 52 3.95 15.35 -16.42
N PHE A 53 2.72 15.80 -16.14
CA PHE A 53 1.86 15.18 -15.13
C PHE A 53 0.64 14.49 -15.75
N TYR A 54 0.15 13.42 -15.12
CA TYR A 54 -1.09 12.78 -15.53
C TYR A 54 -2.29 13.67 -15.22
N ALA A 55 -3.19 13.78 -16.18
CA ALA A 55 -4.51 14.37 -16.03
C ALA A 55 -5.58 13.30 -16.29
N GLY A 56 -6.69 13.39 -15.56
CA GLY A 56 -7.84 12.51 -15.73
C GLY A 56 -8.57 12.77 -17.06
N PRO A 57 -9.62 11.98 -17.36
CA PRO A 57 -10.44 12.14 -18.56
C PRO A 57 -11.12 13.52 -18.66
N ASP A 58 -11.30 14.20 -17.53
CA ASP A 58 -11.86 15.56 -17.41
C ASP A 58 -10.82 16.66 -17.64
N GLY A 59 -9.55 16.30 -17.86
CA GLY A 59 -8.43 17.23 -18.03
C GLY A 59 -7.84 17.74 -16.72
N THR A 60 -8.38 17.34 -15.56
CA THR A 60 -7.86 17.76 -14.26
C THR A 60 -6.55 17.02 -13.95
N THR A 61 -5.47 17.75 -13.66
CA THR A 61 -4.21 17.16 -13.22
C THR A 61 -4.43 16.33 -11.96
N TRP A 62 -3.96 15.08 -11.96
CA TRP A 62 -3.95 14.25 -10.78
C TRP A 62 -2.88 14.74 -9.82
N GLN A 63 -3.35 15.36 -8.73
CA GLN A 63 -2.52 15.76 -7.60
C GLN A 63 -2.69 14.79 -6.42
N VAL A 64 -1.57 14.34 -5.85
CA VAL A 64 -1.51 13.51 -4.65
C VAL A 64 -0.97 14.35 -3.51
N GLU A 65 -1.77 14.51 -2.46
CA GLU A 65 -1.29 15.02 -1.17
C GLU A 65 -0.62 13.86 -0.41
N LEU A 66 0.69 13.98 -0.15
CA LEU A 66 1.46 12.98 0.58
C LEU A 66 1.92 13.56 1.93
N VAL A 67 1.21 13.18 2.99
CA VAL A 67 1.57 13.53 4.36
C VAL A 67 2.77 12.71 4.82
N ILE A 68 3.83 13.39 5.22
CA ILE A 68 5.06 12.78 5.74
C ILE A 68 5.39 13.40 7.10
N PRO A 69 6.05 12.67 8.01
CA PRO A 69 6.44 13.24 9.28
C PRO A 69 7.55 14.29 9.08
N SER A 70 7.55 15.31 9.94
CA SER A 70 8.66 16.27 10.07
C SER A 70 9.88 15.66 10.76
N ASP A 71 10.74 16.50 11.35
CA ASP A 71 12.03 16.13 11.93
C ASP A 71 11.97 15.17 13.14
N TRP A 72 10.79 14.97 13.73
CA TRP A 72 10.54 14.00 14.79
C TRP A 72 10.65 12.54 14.33
N ASN A 73 10.59 12.27 13.02
CA ASN A 73 10.89 10.94 12.45
C ASN A 73 11.67 11.05 11.14
N LYS A 74 12.99 11.27 11.26
CA LYS A 74 13.91 11.47 10.13
C LYS A 74 13.99 10.29 9.15
N VAL A 75 13.75 9.07 9.61
CA VAL A 75 13.78 7.89 8.72
C VAL A 75 12.58 7.95 7.76
N MET A 76 11.38 8.11 8.30
CA MET A 76 10.15 8.18 7.50
C MET A 76 10.07 9.46 6.66
N GLN A 77 10.59 10.57 7.15
CA GLN A 77 10.70 11.81 6.38
C GLN A 77 11.52 11.59 5.09
N ARG A 78 12.72 11.00 5.20
CA ARG A 78 13.59 10.74 4.03
C ARG A 78 12.97 9.74 3.04
N VAL A 79 12.33 8.69 3.57
CA VAL A 79 11.60 7.72 2.74
C VAL A 79 10.44 8.41 2.01
N GLY A 80 9.67 9.26 2.71
CA GLY A 80 8.56 9.99 2.12
C GLY A 80 8.97 10.93 0.99
N PHE A 81 10.06 11.67 1.15
CA PHE A 81 10.62 12.46 0.05
C PHE A 81 11.10 11.60 -1.12
N SER A 82 11.69 10.43 -0.85
CA SER A 82 12.12 9.51 -1.91
C SER A 82 10.94 8.95 -2.70
N ILE A 83 9.82 8.66 -2.02
CA ILE A 83 8.55 8.26 -2.66
C ILE A 83 8.00 9.40 -3.52
N ALA A 84 7.93 10.61 -2.97
CA ALA A 84 7.42 11.78 -3.70
C ALA A 84 8.25 12.07 -4.97
N ASP A 85 9.58 12.00 -4.89
CA ASP A 85 10.47 12.16 -6.05
C ASP A 85 10.24 11.07 -7.11
N ALA A 86 10.16 9.80 -6.70
CA ALA A 86 9.91 8.68 -7.61
C ALA A 86 8.55 8.81 -8.33
N TRP A 87 7.49 9.17 -7.59
CA TRP A 87 6.16 9.38 -8.15
C TRP A 87 6.11 10.61 -9.07
N THR A 88 6.79 11.69 -8.69
CA THR A 88 6.93 12.89 -9.54
C THR A 88 7.58 12.55 -10.87
N LYS A 89 8.70 11.80 -10.85
CA LYS A 89 9.38 11.31 -12.08
C LYS A 89 8.49 10.39 -12.91
N ALA A 90 7.65 9.57 -12.27
CA ALA A 90 6.68 8.73 -12.97
C ALA A 90 5.57 9.54 -13.66
N GLY A 91 5.30 10.78 -13.21
CA GLY A 91 4.32 11.69 -13.80
C GLY A 91 3.14 12.00 -12.89
N PHE A 92 3.21 11.71 -11.59
CA PHE A 92 2.17 12.13 -10.64
C PHE A 92 2.56 13.47 -10.02
N LYS A 93 1.64 14.42 -9.94
CA LYS A 93 1.92 15.68 -9.25
C LYS A 93 1.80 15.44 -7.75
N VAL A 94 2.92 15.37 -7.04
CA VAL A 94 2.92 15.07 -5.59
C VAL A 94 3.20 16.34 -4.77
N ASN A 95 2.32 16.64 -3.81
CA ASN A 95 2.61 17.61 -2.76
C ASN A 95 3.05 16.85 -1.50
N ALA A 96 4.35 16.79 -1.26
CA ALA A 96 4.90 16.18 -0.05
C ALA A 96 4.83 17.17 1.11
N ARG A 97 3.87 16.96 2.02
CA ARG A 97 3.59 17.87 3.13
C ARG A 97 4.11 17.31 4.44
N GLN A 98 5.12 17.98 4.98
CA GLN A 98 5.68 17.67 6.29
C GLN A 98 4.77 18.19 7.40
N VAL A 99 4.52 17.34 8.40
CA VAL A 99 3.64 17.68 9.52
C VAL A 99 4.26 17.34 10.87
N ASP A 100 3.90 18.11 11.90
CA ASP A 100 4.23 17.77 13.28
C ASP A 100 3.51 16.48 13.74
N ASN A 101 3.90 15.96 14.89
CA ASN A 101 3.38 14.69 15.40
C ASN A 101 1.86 14.74 15.72
N GLY A 102 1.34 15.89 16.14
CA GLY A 102 -0.07 16.06 16.47
C GLY A 102 -0.95 15.98 15.23
N GLU A 103 -0.58 16.71 14.18
CA GLU A 103 -1.28 16.61 12.90
C GLU A 103 -1.10 15.22 12.26
N PHE A 104 0.11 14.65 12.27
CA PHE A 104 0.36 13.30 11.76
C PHE A 104 -0.57 12.28 12.43
N THR A 105 -0.66 12.33 13.76
CA THR A 105 -1.54 11.45 14.54
C THR A 105 -3.02 11.64 14.14
N LYS A 106 -3.45 12.88 13.89
CA LYS A 106 -4.82 13.16 13.45
C LYS A 106 -5.11 12.60 12.06
N VAL A 107 -4.18 12.77 11.10
CA VAL A 107 -4.32 12.19 9.76
C VAL A 107 -4.39 10.67 9.87
N GLN A 108 -3.50 10.04 10.63
CA GLN A 108 -3.49 8.59 10.83
C GLN A 108 -4.80 8.06 11.45
N ASN A 109 -5.31 8.74 12.47
CA ASN A 109 -6.40 8.20 13.30
C ASN A 109 -7.79 8.61 12.82
N THR A 110 -7.94 9.56 11.91
CA THR A 110 -9.24 10.04 11.44
C THR A 110 -9.32 10.10 9.93
N ASN A 111 -8.29 10.68 9.28
CA ASN A 111 -8.17 10.84 7.83
C ASN A 111 -9.44 11.35 7.10
N ALA A 112 -10.16 12.33 7.66
CA ALA A 112 -11.39 12.88 7.06
C ALA A 112 -11.20 13.51 5.67
N LEU A 113 -9.95 13.74 5.24
CA LEU A 113 -9.61 14.27 3.93
C LEU A 113 -9.11 13.20 2.96
N LEU A 114 -9.08 11.93 3.38
CA LEU A 114 -8.54 10.80 2.64
C LEU A 114 -7.13 11.06 2.06
N THR A 115 -6.30 11.75 2.85
CA THR A 115 -4.93 12.05 2.46
C THR A 115 -4.06 10.81 2.47
N THR A 116 -3.16 10.71 1.49
CA THR A 116 -2.15 9.66 1.44
C THR A 116 -1.08 9.97 2.48
N MET A 117 -0.62 8.95 3.22
CA MET A 117 0.38 9.10 4.28
C MET A 117 1.48 8.05 4.16
N VAL A 118 2.71 8.43 4.48
CA VAL A 118 3.80 7.49 4.75
C VAL A 118 3.84 7.17 6.24
N ASN A 119 3.65 5.90 6.58
CA ASN A 119 3.71 5.42 7.95
C ASN A 119 4.39 4.05 8.04
N TRP A 120 4.69 3.62 9.26
CA TRP A 120 5.14 2.27 9.52
C TRP A 120 4.07 1.25 9.13
N SER A 121 4.53 0.10 8.65
CA SER A 121 3.68 -1.07 8.41
C SER A 121 2.97 -1.50 9.69
N THR A 122 1.76 -2.05 9.55
CA THR A 122 0.99 -2.67 10.65
C THR A 122 1.61 -4.00 11.13
N SER A 123 2.63 -4.50 10.44
CA SER A 123 3.43 -5.65 10.88
C SER A 123 4.93 -5.33 10.85
N CYS A 124 5.61 -5.61 11.96
CA CYS A 124 7.08 -5.56 12.08
C CYS A 124 7.75 -6.93 11.81
N VAL A 125 6.97 -7.95 11.44
CA VAL A 125 7.46 -9.30 11.19
C VAL A 125 6.93 -9.83 9.87
N PHE A 126 7.78 -10.51 9.12
CA PHE A 126 7.32 -11.33 8.01
C PHE A 126 6.63 -12.56 8.59
N ASN A 127 5.30 -12.62 8.50
CA ASN A 127 4.53 -13.80 8.87
C ASN A 127 3.63 -14.21 7.68
N THR A 128 3.36 -15.50 7.56
CA THR A 128 2.52 -16.07 6.50
C THR A 128 1.01 -15.91 6.78
N ASN A 129 0.65 -15.32 7.93
CA ASN A 129 -0.73 -15.09 8.34
C ASN A 129 -1.21 -13.71 7.85
N TYR A 130 -1.64 -13.67 6.58
CA TYR A 130 -2.23 -12.47 5.96
C TYR A 130 -3.46 -11.95 6.72
N LEU A 131 -4.23 -12.84 7.35
CA LEU A 131 -5.47 -12.48 8.06
C LEU A 131 -5.19 -11.47 9.17
N ASN A 132 -4.01 -11.50 9.81
CA ASN A 132 -3.68 -10.52 10.83
C ASN A 132 -3.65 -9.08 10.31
N SER A 133 -3.21 -8.89 9.07
CA SER A 133 -3.16 -7.58 8.42
C SER A 133 -4.53 -7.21 7.85
N TRP A 134 -5.25 -8.19 7.29
CA TRP A 134 -6.46 -7.94 6.50
C TRP A 134 -7.74 -7.93 7.32
N ARG A 135 -7.78 -8.57 8.50
CA ARG A 135 -8.97 -8.61 9.36
C ARG A 135 -9.51 -7.24 9.75
N SER A 136 -8.73 -6.17 9.57
CA SER A 136 -9.17 -4.80 9.81
C SER A 136 -10.20 -4.33 8.78
N PHE A 137 -10.21 -4.89 7.56
CA PHE A 137 -11.15 -4.58 6.49
C PHE A 137 -12.50 -5.25 6.75
N GLN A 138 -13.22 -4.77 7.78
CA GLN A 138 -14.57 -5.19 8.10
C GLN A 138 -15.56 -4.09 7.74
N LYS A 139 -16.80 -4.49 7.43
CA LYS A 139 -17.89 -3.56 7.14
C LYS A 139 -18.23 -2.70 8.36
N GLU A 140 -18.16 -3.26 9.57
CA GLU A 140 -18.47 -2.57 10.82
C GLU A 140 -17.44 -1.48 11.16
N ASN A 141 -16.23 -1.58 10.60
CA ASN A 141 -15.18 -0.58 10.73
C ASN A 141 -15.22 0.48 9.61
N LEU A 142 -16.08 0.33 8.61
CA LEU A 142 -16.18 1.28 7.51
C LEU A 142 -16.75 2.60 8.03
N LYS A 143 -15.96 3.66 7.86
CA LYS A 143 -16.38 5.03 8.12
C LYS A 143 -16.78 5.72 6.83
N GLU A 144 -17.63 6.72 6.91
CA GLU A 144 -17.89 7.62 5.78
C GLU A 144 -16.59 8.29 5.30
N PRO A 145 -16.47 8.63 4.00
CA PRO A 145 -15.28 9.24 3.42
C PRO A 145 -14.75 10.47 4.18
N ASP A 146 -15.65 11.31 4.69
CA ASP A 146 -15.36 12.57 5.37
C ASP A 146 -15.55 12.50 6.90
N SER A 147 -15.68 11.29 7.45
CA SER A 147 -15.90 11.08 8.88
C SER A 147 -14.76 11.64 9.72
N ASN A 148 -15.12 12.35 10.80
CA ASN A 148 -14.18 12.83 11.81
C ASN A 148 -14.02 11.86 13.00
N ASP A 149 -14.66 10.68 12.94
CA ASP A 149 -14.52 9.66 13.96
C ASP A 149 -13.12 9.04 13.96
N ALA A 150 -12.73 8.48 15.11
CA ALA A 150 -11.54 7.65 15.17
C ALA A 150 -11.71 6.39 14.30
N ILE A 151 -10.67 6.09 13.51
CA ILE A 151 -10.50 4.88 12.73
C ILE A 151 -10.16 3.74 13.70
N THR A 152 -10.99 2.70 13.72
CA THR A 152 -10.80 1.49 14.53
C THR A 152 -10.45 0.26 13.69
N GLY A 153 -10.40 0.42 12.37
CA GLY A 153 -10.14 -0.58 11.35
C GLY A 153 -10.49 0.00 9.99
N ASN A 154 -10.30 -0.76 8.91
CA ASN A 154 -10.65 -0.37 7.55
C ASN A 154 -10.22 1.07 7.18
N ALA A 155 -8.95 1.38 7.50
CA ALA A 155 -8.38 2.72 7.33
C ALA A 155 -8.44 3.19 5.87
N ASP A 156 -8.33 2.24 4.94
CA ASP A 156 -8.35 2.47 3.49
C ASP A 156 -9.77 2.56 2.89
N ARG A 157 -10.81 2.50 3.73
CA ARG A 157 -12.23 2.61 3.33
C ARG A 157 -12.63 1.59 2.26
N ILE A 158 -12.14 0.36 2.38
CA ILE A 158 -12.50 -0.76 1.50
C ILE A 158 -14.00 -1.06 1.64
N THR A 159 -14.70 -1.13 0.52
CA THR A 159 -16.17 -1.35 0.45
C THR A 159 -16.58 -2.64 -0.28
N ASP A 160 -15.61 -3.42 -0.76
CA ASP A 160 -15.89 -4.62 -1.56
C ASP A 160 -16.42 -5.77 -0.67
N GLN A 161 -17.65 -6.20 -0.94
CA GLN A 161 -18.30 -7.29 -0.21
C GLN A 161 -17.54 -8.61 -0.35
N LYS A 162 -16.89 -8.88 -1.50
CA LYS A 162 -16.08 -10.08 -1.69
C LYS A 162 -14.92 -10.12 -0.71
N ILE A 163 -14.29 -8.96 -0.43
CA ILE A 163 -13.20 -8.86 0.54
C ILE A 163 -13.71 -9.20 1.94
N PHE A 164 -14.86 -8.64 2.33
CA PHE A 164 -15.48 -8.95 3.62
C PHE A 164 -15.78 -10.45 3.76
N ASP A 165 -16.39 -11.05 2.75
CA ASP A 165 -16.76 -12.47 2.75
C ASP A 165 -15.51 -13.37 2.85
N LEU A 166 -14.44 -13.04 2.13
CA LEU A 166 -13.16 -13.76 2.18
C LEU A 166 -12.52 -13.69 3.56
N ILE A 167 -12.54 -12.51 4.20
CA ILE A 167 -11.98 -12.34 5.55
C ILE A 167 -12.82 -13.10 6.59
N THR A 168 -14.14 -13.04 6.51
CA THR A 168 -15.03 -13.81 7.40
C THR A 168 -14.78 -15.31 7.25
N ARG A 169 -14.69 -15.80 6.00
CA ARG A 169 -14.34 -17.20 5.71
C ARG A 169 -12.99 -17.57 6.32
N ALA A 170 -11.94 -16.81 6.02
CA ALA A 170 -10.58 -17.05 6.53
C ALA A 170 -10.51 -17.05 8.06
N SER A 171 -11.31 -16.23 8.73
CA SER A 171 -11.35 -16.14 10.21
C SER A 171 -11.85 -17.40 10.90
N SER A 172 -12.56 -18.26 10.17
CA SER A 172 -13.07 -19.55 10.68
C SER A 172 -12.20 -20.76 10.33
N MET A 173 -11.10 -20.55 9.58
CA MET A 173 -10.25 -21.64 9.08
C MET A 173 -9.08 -21.95 10.01
N ASP A 174 -8.63 -23.20 9.95
CA ASP A 174 -7.31 -23.57 10.46
C ASP A 174 -6.22 -22.95 9.56
N GLN A 175 -5.43 -22.06 10.15
CA GLN A 175 -4.39 -21.29 9.46
C GLN A 175 -3.24 -22.14 8.92
N SER A 176 -3.12 -23.40 9.35
CA SER A 176 -2.11 -24.34 8.84
C SER A 176 -2.52 -25.01 7.52
N THR A 177 -3.78 -24.85 7.09
CA THR A 177 -4.31 -25.55 5.92
C THR A 177 -3.95 -24.85 4.60
N PRO A 178 -3.77 -25.60 3.49
CA PRO A 178 -3.63 -25.01 2.16
C PRO A 178 -4.81 -24.13 1.78
N GLU A 179 -6.03 -24.48 2.21
CA GLU A 179 -7.24 -23.71 1.92
C GLU A 179 -7.19 -22.30 2.52
N PHE A 180 -6.65 -22.13 3.73
CA PHE A 180 -6.44 -20.80 4.32
C PHE A 180 -5.53 -19.93 3.45
N VAL A 181 -4.43 -20.51 2.97
CA VAL A 181 -3.46 -19.83 2.10
C VAL A 181 -4.08 -19.47 0.75
N ASP A 182 -4.85 -20.38 0.14
CA ASP A 182 -5.51 -20.15 -1.14
C ASP A 182 -6.66 -19.16 -1.06
N THR A 183 -7.31 -19.04 0.11
CA THR A 183 -8.30 -17.98 0.37
C THR A 183 -7.65 -16.59 0.31
N GLY A 184 -6.43 -16.43 0.83
CA GLY A 184 -5.69 -15.16 0.78
C GLY A 184 -5.15 -14.76 -0.60
N ARG A 185 -5.29 -15.63 -1.62
CA ARG A 185 -4.85 -15.38 -3.00
C ARG A 185 -5.97 -14.93 -3.94
N GLN A 186 -7.22 -14.93 -3.47
CA GLN A 186 -8.42 -14.58 -4.24
C GLN A 186 -8.76 -13.10 -4.15
#